data_AF-A0A345Y7R7-F1
#
_entry.id   AF-A0A345Y7R7-F1
#
_cell.length_a   1.000
_cell.length_b   1.000
_cell.length_c   1.000
_cell.angle_alpha   90.00
_cell.angle_beta   90.00
_cell.angle_gamma   90.00
#
_symmetry.space_group_name_H-M   'P 1'
#
loop_
_entity.id
_entity.type
_entity.pdbx_description
1 polymer ?
#
loop_
_entity_poly.entity_id
_entity_poly.type
_entity_poly.pdbx_seq_one_letter_code
_entity_poly.pdbx_strand_id
1 'polypeptide(L)'
;MQIQIDYAAFVKLCRVQPPTEWAPGFHVKHDGVYVTPAPDDVLLTPTERAGLAWHPTGDLTRPALRFPCSLNELQDFLDDSGNYPVIDSFEMADFVLQTVAQAPSDDDAEDRARSASPTERDNLMKMLGGMALLIAEKRGQYRRGENPNASAIAEAVVAIIERLPSSNAYGLSAENIRKKLSEAVRLLVDA
;
A
#
# COMPACT_ATOMS: atom_id res chain seq x y z
N MET A 1 15.89 3.49 7.60
CA MET A 1 15.67 2.08 7.21
C MET A 1 15.37 2.02 5.72
N GLN A 2 16.14 1.28 4.94
CA GLN A 2 15.88 1.05 3.52
C GLN A 2 15.36 -0.37 3.35
N ILE A 3 14.06 -0.50 3.06
CA ILE A 3 13.45 -1.79 2.71
C ILE A 3 13.98 -2.17 1.32
N GLN A 4 14.59 -3.35 1.22
CA GLN A 4 15.16 -3.89 -0.01
C GLN A 4 14.28 -5.03 -0.54
N ILE A 5 14.01 -5.00 -1.83
CA ILE A 5 13.17 -5.94 -2.56
C ILE A 5 14.10 -6.72 -3.48
N ASP A 6 14.33 -7.98 -3.10
CA ASP A 6 15.05 -8.93 -3.94
C ASP A 6 14.12 -9.60 -4.96
N TYR A 7 14.68 -10.49 -5.78
CA TYR A 7 13.90 -11.23 -6.78
C TYR A 7 12.72 -12.00 -6.18
N ALA A 8 12.90 -12.66 -5.03
CA ALA A 8 11.87 -13.49 -4.43
C ALA A 8 10.73 -12.63 -3.88
N ALA A 9 11.07 -11.53 -3.20
CA ALA A 9 10.12 -10.53 -2.73
C ALA A 9 9.35 -9.93 -3.92
N PHE A 10 10.04 -9.53 -4.99
CA PHE A 10 9.42 -8.97 -6.18
C PHE A 10 8.44 -9.95 -6.85
N VAL A 11 8.83 -11.21 -7.04
CA VAL A 11 7.96 -12.25 -7.63
C VAL A 11 6.67 -12.40 -6.84
N LYS A 12 6.74 -12.35 -5.53
CA LYS A 12 5.58 -12.45 -4.64
C LYS A 12 4.72 -11.20 -4.68
N LEU A 13 5.33 -10.03 -4.47
CA LEU A 13 4.64 -8.73 -4.38
C LEU A 13 3.96 -8.34 -5.69
N CYS A 14 4.60 -8.63 -6.81
CA CYS A 14 4.10 -8.29 -8.15
C CYS A 14 3.42 -9.47 -8.86
N ARG A 15 3.14 -10.57 -8.14
CA ARG A 15 2.48 -11.79 -8.64
C ARG A 15 3.01 -12.25 -9.99
N VAL A 16 4.33 -12.35 -10.12
CA VAL A 16 5.01 -12.63 -11.38
C VAL A 16 4.68 -14.03 -11.88
N GLN A 17 3.78 -14.16 -12.87
CA GLN A 17 3.47 -15.44 -13.50
C GLN A 17 2.87 -15.26 -14.91
N PRO A 18 3.50 -15.80 -15.99
CA PRO A 18 4.87 -16.31 -16.05
C PRO A 18 5.92 -15.16 -16.10
N PRO A 19 7.17 -15.37 -15.64
CA PRO A 19 8.20 -14.33 -15.66
C PRO A 19 8.52 -13.74 -17.04
N THR A 20 8.31 -14.51 -18.10
CA THR A 20 8.56 -14.08 -19.49
C THR A 20 7.53 -13.06 -20.00
N GLU A 21 6.37 -12.95 -19.36
CA GLU A 21 5.24 -12.12 -19.80
C GLU A 21 4.59 -11.40 -18.61
N TRP A 22 5.40 -11.00 -17.64
CA TRP A 22 4.91 -10.45 -16.39
C TRP A 22 4.01 -9.21 -16.58
N ALA A 23 4.43 -8.28 -17.43
CA ALA A 23 3.67 -7.10 -17.79
C ALA A 23 3.89 -6.76 -19.27
N PRO A 24 2.96 -6.04 -19.92
CA PRO A 24 3.14 -5.61 -21.31
C PRO A 24 4.48 -4.87 -21.49
N GLY A 25 5.34 -5.39 -22.36
CA GLY A 25 6.66 -4.80 -22.61
C GLY A 25 7.73 -5.15 -21.57
N PHE A 26 7.48 -6.06 -20.63
CA PHE A 26 8.46 -6.47 -19.62
C PHE A 26 8.54 -7.97 -19.36
N HIS A 27 9.74 -8.44 -19.05
CA HIS A 27 9.99 -9.77 -18.48
C HIS A 27 10.91 -9.67 -17.27
N VAL A 28 10.88 -10.69 -16.41
CA VAL A 28 11.60 -10.70 -15.13
C VAL A 28 12.69 -11.77 -15.16
N LYS A 29 13.91 -11.37 -14.76
CA LYS A 29 15.05 -12.25 -14.49
C LYS A 29 15.46 -12.16 -13.03
N HIS A 30 16.37 -13.04 -12.61
CA HIS A 30 16.88 -13.06 -11.23
C HIS A 30 17.56 -11.77 -10.80
N ASP A 31 18.12 -10.99 -11.74
CA ASP A 31 18.86 -9.76 -11.48
C ASP A 31 18.08 -8.47 -11.79
N GLY A 32 16.85 -8.59 -12.31
CA GLY A 32 16.00 -7.43 -12.54
C GLY A 32 14.84 -7.64 -13.50
N VAL A 33 14.10 -6.55 -13.73
CA VAL A 33 13.06 -6.43 -14.74
C VAL A 33 13.69 -5.88 -16.01
N TYR A 34 13.39 -6.50 -17.16
CA TYR A 34 13.90 -6.14 -18.47
C TYR A 34 12.76 -5.76 -19.41
N VAL A 35 13.05 -4.86 -20.34
CA VAL A 35 12.11 -4.48 -21.40
C VAL A 35 12.10 -5.57 -22.48
N THR A 36 10.90 -5.91 -22.95
CA THR A 36 10.67 -6.77 -24.10
C THR A 36 10.14 -5.91 -25.24
N PRO A 37 10.98 -5.53 -26.22
CA PRO A 37 10.51 -4.78 -27.38
C PRO A 37 9.43 -5.55 -28.13
N ALA A 38 8.44 -4.82 -28.64
CA ALA A 38 7.45 -5.41 -29.53
C ALA A 38 8.17 -5.97 -30.78
N PRO A 39 7.79 -7.16 -31.27
CA PRO A 39 8.28 -7.70 -32.53
C PRO A 39 8.02 -6.76 -33.72
N ASP A 40 8.84 -6.86 -34.77
CA ASP A 40 8.75 -5.98 -35.94
C ASP A 40 7.50 -6.25 -36.80
N ASP A 41 6.92 -7.44 -36.71
CA ASP A 41 5.72 -7.87 -37.42
C ASP A 41 4.41 -7.38 -36.76
N VAL A 42 4.48 -6.81 -35.55
CA VAL A 42 3.33 -6.17 -34.91
C VAL A 42 3.07 -4.79 -35.51
N LEU A 43 1.85 -4.54 -35.98
CA LEU A 43 1.40 -3.24 -36.48
C LEU A 43 1.23 -2.24 -35.32
N LEU A 44 2.32 -1.55 -35.01
CA LEU A 44 2.37 -0.45 -34.05
C LEU A 44 2.85 0.82 -34.76
N THR A 45 2.26 1.96 -34.43
CA THR A 45 2.84 3.25 -34.77
C THR A 45 4.21 3.42 -34.09
N PRO A 46 5.10 4.28 -34.62
CA PRO A 46 6.37 4.57 -33.97
C PRO A 46 6.21 5.01 -32.51
N THR A 47 5.15 5.77 -32.20
CA THR A 47 4.84 6.24 -30.84
C THR A 47 4.42 5.10 -29.92
N GLU A 48 3.54 4.21 -30.36
CA GLU A 48 3.12 3.04 -29.57
C GLU A 48 4.30 2.10 -29.29
N ARG A 49 5.14 1.87 -30.31
CA ARG A 49 6.35 1.05 -30.16
C ARG A 49 7.34 1.66 -29.18
N ALA A 50 7.53 2.99 -29.22
CA ALA A 50 8.38 3.69 -28.27
C ALA A 50 7.83 3.62 -26.84
N GLY A 51 6.51 3.73 -26.66
CA GLY A 51 5.86 3.59 -25.36
C GLY A 51 6.05 2.19 -24.75
N LEU A 52 5.90 1.14 -25.56
CA LEU A 52 6.12 -0.25 -25.11
C LEU A 52 7.59 -0.59 -24.83
N ALA A 53 8.53 0.18 -25.37
CA ALA A 53 9.97 0.00 -25.17
C ALA A 53 10.55 0.99 -24.14
N TRP A 54 9.72 1.57 -23.26
CA TRP A 54 10.19 2.52 -22.27
C TRP A 54 11.22 1.88 -21.33
N HIS A 55 12.35 2.57 -21.17
CA HIS A 55 13.45 2.18 -20.28
C HIS A 55 14.04 3.43 -19.64
N PRO A 56 14.31 3.45 -18.31
CA PRO A 56 14.74 4.67 -17.61
C PRO A 56 16.06 5.25 -18.14
N THR A 57 16.95 4.41 -18.64
CA THR A 57 18.24 4.84 -19.23
C THR A 57 18.30 4.76 -20.76
N GLY A 58 17.26 4.23 -21.40
CA GLY A 58 17.28 3.88 -22.83
C GLY A 58 18.15 2.69 -23.24
N ASP A 59 18.91 2.08 -22.32
CA ASP A 59 19.73 0.89 -22.61
C ASP A 59 18.98 -0.41 -22.31
N LEU A 60 18.34 -0.97 -23.34
CA LEU A 60 17.53 -2.20 -23.25
C LEU A 60 18.35 -3.47 -22.93
N THR A 61 19.68 -3.40 -22.95
CA THR A 61 20.55 -4.55 -22.59
C THR A 61 20.69 -4.72 -21.09
N ARG A 62 20.25 -3.72 -20.32
CA ARG A 62 20.30 -3.67 -18.86
C ARG A 62 18.89 -3.82 -18.28
N PRO A 63 18.79 -4.19 -16.99
CA PRO A 63 17.50 -4.18 -16.34
C PRO A 63 16.99 -2.73 -16.21
N ALA A 64 15.70 -2.55 -16.51
CA ALA A 64 14.96 -1.31 -16.23
C ALA A 64 14.78 -1.11 -14.71
N LEU A 65 14.69 -2.20 -13.96
CA LEU A 65 14.75 -2.20 -12.50
C LEU A 65 15.69 -3.33 -12.05
N ARG A 66 16.78 -2.99 -11.38
CA ARG A 66 17.77 -3.97 -10.90
C ARG A 66 17.36 -4.55 -9.55
N PHE A 67 17.59 -5.83 -9.33
CA PHE A 67 17.48 -6.44 -8.00
C PHE A 67 18.86 -6.55 -7.30
N PRO A 68 18.90 -6.40 -5.96
CA PRO A 68 17.82 -5.86 -5.12
C PRO A 68 17.58 -4.38 -5.42
N CYS A 69 16.33 -3.92 -5.29
CA CYS A 69 15.97 -2.49 -5.35
C CYS A 69 15.35 -2.03 -4.04
N SER A 70 15.41 -0.73 -3.77
CA SER A 70 14.65 -0.11 -2.69
C SER A 70 13.16 -0.02 -3.02
N LEU A 71 12.33 0.14 -1.99
CA LEU A 71 10.89 0.39 -2.15
C LEU A 71 10.61 1.64 -3.00
N ASN A 72 11.43 2.70 -2.88
CA ASN A 72 11.31 3.91 -3.69
C ASN A 72 11.64 3.63 -5.16
N GLU A 73 12.73 2.91 -5.44
CA GLU A 73 13.08 2.54 -6.83
C GLU A 73 12.00 1.66 -7.47
N LEU A 74 11.37 0.77 -6.70
CA LEU A 74 10.21 0.02 -7.18
C LEU A 74 9.03 0.95 -7.48
N GLN A 75 8.72 1.88 -6.58
CA GLN A 75 7.61 2.83 -6.77
C GLN A 75 7.83 3.69 -8.02
N ASP A 76 9.00 4.32 -8.14
CA ASP A 76 9.37 5.15 -9.28
C ASP A 76 9.27 4.36 -10.59
N PHE A 77 9.78 3.13 -10.61
CA PHE A 77 9.66 2.25 -11.78
C PHE A 77 8.20 1.96 -12.16
N LEU A 78 7.32 1.69 -11.20
CA LEU A 78 5.92 1.37 -11.47
C LEU A 78 5.11 2.59 -11.90
N ASP A 79 5.42 3.77 -11.35
CA ASP A 79 4.83 5.05 -11.74
C ASP A 79 5.21 5.37 -13.19
N ASP A 80 6.50 5.34 -13.50
CA ASP A 80 7.00 5.71 -14.83
C ASP A 80 6.64 4.67 -15.92
N SER A 81 6.60 3.38 -15.57
CA SER A 81 6.20 2.32 -16.52
C SER A 81 4.68 2.14 -16.64
N GLY A 82 3.88 2.80 -15.80
CA GLY A 82 2.42 2.66 -15.79
C GLY A 82 1.89 1.31 -15.28
N ASN A 83 2.71 0.53 -14.56
CA ASN A 83 2.38 -0.83 -14.10
C ASN A 83 1.83 -0.92 -12.66
N TYR A 84 1.29 0.18 -12.12
CA TYR A 84 0.66 0.20 -10.78
C TYR A 84 -0.35 -0.92 -10.48
N PRO A 85 -1.18 -1.40 -11.42
CA PRO A 85 -2.17 -2.45 -11.12
C PRO A 85 -1.58 -3.82 -10.76
N VAL A 86 -0.26 -3.99 -10.87
CA VAL A 86 0.40 -5.29 -10.76
C VAL A 86 0.86 -5.62 -9.32
N ILE A 87 0.83 -4.65 -8.40
CA ILE A 87 1.15 -4.90 -6.99
C ILE A 87 -0.03 -5.54 -6.25
N ASP A 88 0.26 -6.58 -5.49
CA ASP A 88 -0.62 -7.07 -4.43
C ASP A 88 -0.46 -6.22 -3.16
N SER A 89 -1.42 -5.33 -2.94
CA SER A 89 -1.39 -4.39 -1.81
C SER A 89 -1.37 -5.07 -0.44
N PHE A 90 -1.93 -6.28 -0.31
CA PHE A 90 -1.93 -7.03 0.96
C PHE A 90 -0.57 -7.67 1.21
N GLU A 91 0.03 -8.28 0.18
CA GLU A 91 1.38 -8.82 0.28
C GLU A 91 2.41 -7.72 0.54
N MET A 92 2.23 -6.52 -0.04
CA MET A 92 3.07 -5.36 0.25
C MET A 92 2.94 -4.91 1.71
N ALA A 93 1.71 -4.88 2.25
CA ALA A 93 1.50 -4.55 3.66
C ALA A 93 2.19 -5.57 4.58
N ASP A 94 2.03 -6.87 4.31
CA ASP A 94 2.67 -7.94 5.08
C ASP A 94 4.20 -7.85 5.01
N PHE A 95 4.75 -7.63 3.82
CA PHE A 95 6.19 -7.52 3.60
C PHE A 95 6.80 -6.33 4.35
N VAL A 96 6.19 -5.15 4.27
CA VAL A 96 6.65 -3.96 4.99
C VAL A 96 6.61 -4.20 6.50
N LEU A 97 5.52 -4.76 7.02
CA LEU A 97 5.35 -5.00 8.44
C LEU A 97 6.32 -6.04 8.99
N GLN A 98 6.54 -7.13 8.26
CA GLN A 98 7.54 -8.15 8.65
C GLN A 98 8.95 -7.57 8.64
N THR A 99 9.29 -6.75 7.63
CA THR A 99 10.60 -6.10 7.54
C THR A 99 10.81 -5.10 8.68
N VAL A 100 9.77 -4.35 9.06
CA VAL A 100 9.81 -3.41 10.20
C VAL A 100 9.88 -4.17 11.53
N ALA A 101 9.17 -5.28 11.68
CA ALA A 101 9.14 -6.08 12.91
C ALA A 101 10.43 -6.89 13.14
N GLN A 102 11.18 -7.21 12.08
CA GLN A 102 12.46 -7.93 12.15
C GLN A 102 13.67 -7.00 12.24
N ALA A 103 13.49 -5.68 12.12
CA ALA A 103 14.55 -4.74 12.40
C ALA A 103 14.98 -4.88 13.88
N PRO A 104 16.29 -4.84 14.20
CA PRO A 104 16.71 -4.67 15.58
C PRO A 104 16.01 -3.44 16.14
N SER A 105 15.57 -3.53 17.39
CA SER A 105 14.91 -2.43 18.10
C SER A 105 15.86 -1.24 18.19
N ASP A 106 15.86 -0.41 17.16
CA ASP A 106 16.33 0.96 17.27
C ASP A 106 15.29 1.64 18.16
N ASP A 107 15.71 2.05 19.36
CA ASP A 107 14.92 2.85 20.32
C ASP A 107 14.31 4.12 19.66
N ASP A 108 14.73 4.47 18.43
CA ASP A 108 14.24 5.55 17.58
C ASP A 108 12.85 5.33 16.93
N ALA A 109 12.33 4.09 16.87
CA ALA A 109 11.03 3.82 16.25
C ALA A 109 9.85 4.32 17.12
N GLU A 110 9.99 4.25 18.44
CA GLU A 110 9.03 4.87 19.36
C GLU A 110 9.06 6.41 19.28
N ASP A 111 10.20 7.01 18.93
CA ASP A 111 10.38 8.46 18.90
C ASP A 111 9.75 9.12 17.66
N ARG A 112 9.65 8.39 16.53
CA ARG A 112 8.89 8.86 15.34
C ARG A 112 7.38 8.77 15.53
N ALA A 113 6.87 7.78 16.27
CA ALA A 113 5.48 7.79 16.70
C ALA A 113 5.18 8.97 17.64
N ARG A 114 6.20 9.45 18.38
CA ARG A 114 6.17 10.68 19.19
C ARG A 114 6.36 11.98 18.39
N SER A 115 6.77 11.94 17.11
CA SER A 115 7.07 13.14 16.32
C SER A 115 5.89 13.80 15.62
N ALA A 116 4.68 13.21 15.61
CA ALA A 116 3.48 13.95 15.20
C ALA A 116 3.22 15.06 16.23
N SER A 117 3.00 16.30 15.81
CA SER A 117 2.55 17.34 16.73
C SER A 117 1.19 16.95 17.33
N PRO A 118 0.85 17.38 18.56
CA PRO A 118 -0.46 17.12 19.14
C PRO A 118 -1.61 17.51 18.20
N THR A 119 -1.44 18.61 17.47
CA THR A 119 -2.39 19.08 16.45
C THR A 119 -2.56 18.13 15.27
N GLU A 120 -1.46 17.57 14.75
CA GLU A 120 -1.53 16.59 13.66
C GLU A 120 -2.19 15.30 14.12
N ARG A 121 -1.89 14.84 15.34
CA ARG A 121 -2.58 13.67 15.93
C ARG A 121 -4.08 13.91 16.03
N ASP A 122 -4.50 15.07 16.53
CA ASP A 122 -5.91 15.42 16.64
C ASP A 122 -6.59 15.50 15.28
N ASN A 123 -5.93 16.08 14.27
CA ASN A 123 -6.46 16.15 12.91
C ASN A 123 -6.62 14.75 12.29
N LEU A 124 -5.64 13.87 12.46
CA LEU A 124 -5.73 12.47 12.01
C LEU A 124 -6.87 11.73 12.71
N MET A 125 -7.03 11.93 14.02
CA MET A 125 -8.13 11.33 14.80
C MET A 125 -9.49 11.86 14.37
N LYS A 126 -9.63 13.16 14.07
CA LYS A 126 -10.86 13.74 13.53
C LYS A 126 -11.19 13.16 12.15
N MET A 127 -10.21 12.99 11.27
CA MET A 127 -10.42 12.33 9.97
C MET A 127 -10.87 10.89 10.13
N LEU A 128 -10.23 10.13 11.02
CA LEU A 128 -10.61 8.75 11.34
C LEU A 128 -12.06 8.67 11.86
N GLY A 129 -12.43 9.56 12.79
CA GLY A 129 -13.79 9.63 13.31
C GLY A 129 -14.82 9.99 12.24
N GLY A 130 -14.48 10.91 11.34
CA GLY A 130 -15.35 11.32 10.23
C GLY A 130 -15.60 10.18 9.24
N MET A 131 -14.55 9.44 8.88
CA MET A 131 -14.67 8.25 8.03
C MET A 131 -15.51 7.16 8.70
N ALA A 132 -15.32 6.94 10.01
CA ALA A 132 -16.11 5.96 10.76
C ALA A 132 -17.60 6.33 10.81
N LEU A 133 -17.93 7.61 10.97
CA LEU A 133 -19.31 8.11 10.90
C LEU A 133 -19.96 7.85 9.54
N LEU A 134 -19.24 8.08 8.44
CA LEU A 134 -19.74 7.81 7.09
C LEU A 134 -20.00 6.32 6.88
N ILE A 135 -19.10 5.46 7.36
CA ILE A 135 -19.27 4.01 7.31
C ILE A 135 -20.50 3.57 8.13
N ALA A 136 -20.65 4.10 9.35
CA ALA A 136 -21.79 3.79 10.22
C ALA A 136 -23.12 4.29 9.62
N GLU A 137 -23.12 5.47 8.97
CA GLU A 137 -24.28 6.00 8.25
C GLU A 137 -24.71 5.07 7.12
N LYS A 138 -23.76 4.61 6.30
CA LYS A 138 -24.05 3.66 5.21
C LYS A 138 -24.59 2.32 5.70
N ARG A 139 -24.28 1.92 6.93
CA ARG A 139 -24.82 0.71 7.57
C ARG A 139 -26.10 0.94 8.35
N GLY A 140 -26.62 2.18 8.39
CA GLY A 140 -27.80 2.55 9.16
C GLY A 140 -27.60 2.52 10.67
N GLN A 141 -26.35 2.46 11.15
CA GLN A 141 -26.00 2.48 12.58
C GLN A 141 -25.80 3.89 13.13
N TYR A 142 -25.84 4.89 12.25
CA TYR A 142 -25.84 6.30 12.56
C TYR A 142 -26.70 7.04 11.54
N ARG A 143 -27.35 8.14 11.94
CA ARG A 143 -28.01 9.06 11.02
C ARG A 143 -27.50 10.46 11.26
N ARG A 144 -27.31 11.19 10.16
CA ARG A 144 -26.85 12.57 10.21
C ARG A 144 -27.82 13.44 11.03
N GLY A 145 -27.30 14.09 12.08
CA GLY A 145 -28.08 14.92 13.00
C GLY A 145 -28.50 14.21 14.29
N GLU A 146 -28.29 12.91 14.41
CA GLU A 146 -28.35 12.20 15.69
C GLU A 146 -27.04 12.37 16.46
N ASN A 147 -27.06 12.15 17.78
CA ASN A 147 -25.84 12.15 18.57
C ASN A 147 -25.02 10.89 18.25
N PRO A 148 -23.76 11.02 17.80
CA PRO A 148 -22.90 9.89 17.52
C PRO A 148 -22.74 8.94 18.72
N ASN A 149 -23.13 7.68 18.56
CA ASN A 149 -22.79 6.64 19.53
C ASN A 149 -21.46 5.98 19.13
N ALA A 150 -20.39 6.40 19.80
CA ALA A 150 -19.03 5.89 19.59
C ALA A 150 -18.93 4.35 19.58
N SER A 151 -19.66 3.68 20.48
CA SER A 151 -19.66 2.21 20.55
C SER A 151 -20.35 1.59 19.35
N ALA A 152 -21.51 2.10 18.94
CA ALA A 152 -22.23 1.60 17.77
C ALA A 152 -21.44 1.84 16.48
N ILE A 153 -20.82 3.01 16.35
CA ILE A 153 -19.95 3.35 15.21
C ILE A 153 -18.74 2.42 15.16
N ALA A 154 -18.11 2.14 16.30
CA ALA A 154 -16.98 1.22 16.36
C ALA A 154 -17.37 -0.20 15.93
N GLU A 155 -18.51 -0.72 16.38
CA GLU A 155 -19.02 -2.02 15.93
C GLU A 155 -19.29 -2.06 14.42
N ALA A 156 -19.77 -0.95 13.84
CA ALA A 156 -19.95 -0.81 12.40
C ALA A 156 -18.66 -1.09 11.63
N VAL A 157 -17.55 -0.54 12.14
CA VAL A 157 -16.23 -0.65 11.52
C VAL A 157 -15.59 -2.00 11.81
N VAL A 158 -15.69 -2.50 13.05
CA VAL A 158 -15.20 -3.85 13.42
C VAL A 158 -15.82 -4.93 12.54
N ALA A 159 -17.13 -4.88 12.30
CA ALA A 159 -17.80 -5.85 11.44
C ALA A 159 -17.42 -5.76 9.94
N ILE A 160 -16.65 -4.74 9.52
CA ILE A 160 -15.99 -4.69 8.20
C ILE A 160 -14.59 -5.30 8.31
N ILE A 161 -13.85 -4.90 9.34
CA ILE A 161 -12.47 -5.34 9.57
C ILE A 161 -12.39 -6.85 9.82
N GLU A 162 -13.35 -7.44 10.51
CA GLU A 162 -13.41 -8.90 10.73
C GLU A 162 -13.59 -9.71 9.44
N ARG A 163 -14.00 -9.06 8.33
CA ARG A 163 -14.11 -9.68 7.01
C ARG A 163 -12.79 -9.62 6.23
N LEU A 164 -11.80 -8.86 6.71
CA LEU A 164 -10.49 -8.79 6.09
C LEU A 164 -9.63 -9.96 6.55
N PRO A 165 -8.94 -10.65 5.62
CA PRO A 165 -7.93 -11.62 6.00
C PRO A 165 -6.83 -10.91 6.82
N SER A 166 -6.32 -11.58 7.85
CA SER A 166 -5.19 -11.09 8.66
C SER A 166 -5.40 -9.75 9.39
N SER A 167 -6.64 -9.32 9.66
CA SER A 167 -6.95 -8.05 10.35
C SER A 167 -6.16 -7.82 11.66
N ASN A 168 -5.95 -8.88 12.45
CA ASN A 168 -5.16 -8.80 13.68
C ASN A 168 -3.65 -8.56 13.45
N ALA A 169 -3.10 -9.01 12.33
CA ALA A 169 -1.68 -8.80 11.99
C ALA A 169 -1.37 -7.31 11.74
N TYR A 170 -2.38 -6.52 11.36
CA TYR A 170 -2.27 -5.09 11.08
C TYR A 170 -2.57 -4.21 12.30
N GLY A 171 -2.63 -4.79 13.50
CA GLY A 171 -3.01 -4.05 14.71
C GLY A 171 -4.47 -3.59 14.74
N LEU A 172 -5.30 -4.03 13.78
CA LEU A 172 -6.73 -3.72 13.67
C LEU A 172 -7.58 -4.67 14.55
N SER A 173 -7.05 -5.10 15.69
CA SER A 173 -7.83 -5.92 16.62
C SER A 173 -9.10 -5.17 17.02
N ALA A 174 -10.21 -5.89 17.20
CA ALA A 174 -11.48 -5.27 17.54
C ALA A 174 -11.39 -4.38 18.79
N GLU A 175 -10.55 -4.76 19.77
CA GLU A 175 -10.25 -3.96 20.95
C GLU A 175 -9.55 -2.63 20.61
N ASN A 176 -8.48 -2.67 19.82
CA ASN A 176 -7.75 -1.46 19.41
C ASN A 176 -8.63 -0.51 18.61
N ILE A 177 -9.43 -1.06 17.69
CA ILE A 177 -10.34 -0.28 16.84
C ILE A 177 -11.43 0.38 17.68
N ARG A 178 -12.06 -0.35 18.60
CA ARG A 178 -13.04 0.23 19.53
C ARG A 178 -12.44 1.38 20.34
N LYS A 179 -11.23 1.18 20.88
CA LYS A 179 -10.54 2.21 21.67
C LYS A 179 -10.27 3.46 20.85
N LYS A 180 -9.65 3.31 19.67
CA LYS A 180 -9.27 4.44 18.80
C LYS A 180 -10.46 5.16 18.20
N LEU A 181 -11.49 4.44 17.76
CA LEU A 181 -12.70 5.06 17.23
C LEU A 181 -13.51 5.76 18.32
N SER A 182 -13.53 5.24 19.54
CA SER A 182 -14.20 5.92 20.64
C SER A 182 -13.54 7.25 20.97
N GLU A 183 -12.20 7.28 20.97
CA GLU A 183 -11.42 8.51 21.14
C GLU A 183 -11.65 9.49 19.98
N ALA A 184 -11.61 9.00 18.74
CA ALA A 184 -11.82 9.81 17.53
C ALA A 184 -13.22 10.43 17.45
N VAL A 185 -14.27 9.66 17.76
CA VAL A 185 -15.66 10.14 17.74
C VAL A 185 -15.89 11.17 18.84
N ARG A 186 -15.34 10.97 20.05
CA ARG A 186 -15.40 11.98 21.12
C ARG A 186 -14.77 13.30 20.68
N LEU A 187 -13.60 13.24 20.04
CA LEU A 187 -12.90 14.40 19.50
C LEU A 187 -13.70 15.19 18.45
N LEU A 188 -14.71 14.58 17.83
CA LEU A 188 -15.63 15.25 16.90
C LEU A 188 -16.90 15.78 17.56
N VAL A 189 -17.33 15.16 18.67
CA VAL A 189 -18.52 15.58 19.43
C VAL A 189 -18.17 16.74 20.36
N ASP A 190 -16.95 16.76 20.90
CA ASP A 190 -16.47 17.75 21.86
C ASP A 190 -15.80 18.97 21.19
N ALA A 191 -15.71 19.00 19.84
CA ALA A 191 -15.10 20.07 19.05
C ALA A 191 -16.13 21.10 18.56
#